data_AF-A0A7X0D323-F1
#
_entry.id   AF-A0A7X0D323-F1
#
_cell.length_a   1.000
_cell.length_b   1.000
_cell.length_c   1.000
_cell.angle_alpha   90.00
_cell.angle_beta   90.00
_cell.angle_gamma   90.00
#
_symmetry.space_group_name_H-M   'P 1'
#
loop_
_entity.id
_entity.type
_entity.pdbx_description
1 polymer ?
#
loop_
_entity_poly.entity_id
_entity_poly.type
_entity_poly.pdbx_seq_one_letter_code
_entity_poly.pdbx_strand_id
1 'polypeptide(L)'
;MQNLRTLFLVSTFTSSLAGCASTIPPQRPLPPAPYAYLSLAACRHHGATIVDCQLEYGTDFVRHRLGSVQQIGREYASGDDHRYQVSSCFPAPRIQKELPNYVCEIYGARSGADAGSVLVKGGAAVRLSKIFGDQEQVRYRWTADRWSRVGD
;
A
#
# COMPACT_ATOMS: atom_id res chain seq x y z
N MET A 1 85.11 5.71 16.48
CA MET A 1 84.15 5.35 17.54
C MET A 1 82.74 5.65 17.03
N GLN A 2 81.85 4.69 17.22
CA GLN A 2 80.50 4.55 16.65
C GLN A 2 79.55 5.68 17.04
N ASN A 3 78.55 5.97 16.20
CA ASN A 3 77.13 5.68 16.50
C ASN A 3 76.20 6.31 15.46
N LEU A 4 75.83 5.53 14.44
CA LEU A 4 74.70 5.83 13.55
C LEU A 4 73.46 5.16 14.16
N ARG A 5 72.48 5.94 14.64
CA ARG A 5 71.19 5.42 15.12
C ARG A 5 70.16 5.47 14.00
N THR A 6 69.84 4.30 13.49
CA THR A 6 68.78 4.03 12.51
C THR A 6 67.42 4.17 13.19
N LEU A 7 66.55 5.06 12.72
CA LEU A 7 65.13 5.10 13.11
C LEU A 7 64.31 4.49 11.97
N PHE A 8 63.90 3.24 12.13
CA PHE A 8 62.88 2.60 11.29
C PHE A 8 61.50 2.99 11.84
N LEU A 9 60.81 3.92 11.15
CA LEU A 9 59.39 4.17 11.36
C LEU A 9 58.60 3.13 10.56
N VAL A 10 58.11 2.09 11.23
CA VAL A 10 57.16 1.13 10.65
C VAL A 10 55.78 1.80 10.68
N SER A 11 55.34 2.33 9.54
CA SER A 11 53.95 2.76 9.35
C SER A 11 53.07 1.54 9.08
N THR A 12 52.40 1.05 10.11
CA THR A 12 51.31 0.08 9.94
C THR A 12 50.07 0.82 9.45
N PHE A 13 49.81 0.78 8.15
CA PHE A 13 48.52 1.18 7.58
C PHE A 13 47.49 0.07 7.86
N THR A 14 46.81 0.15 8.99
CA THR A 14 45.59 -0.64 9.22
C THR A 14 44.49 -0.08 8.33
N SER A 15 44.35 -0.66 7.14
CA SER A 15 43.23 -0.39 6.25
C SER A 15 41.97 -0.99 6.88
N SER A 16 41.19 -0.17 7.56
CA SER A 16 39.86 -0.54 8.03
C SER A 16 39.00 -0.83 6.79
N LEU A 17 38.71 -2.11 6.52
CA LEU A 17 37.65 -2.48 5.59
C LEU A 17 36.32 -2.02 6.20
N ALA A 18 35.89 -0.83 5.83
CA ALA A 18 34.52 -0.38 6.07
C ALA A 18 33.60 -1.26 5.19
N GLY A 19 33.08 -2.33 5.78
CA GLY A 19 32.01 -3.09 5.16
C GLY A 19 30.80 -2.16 4.99
N CYS A 20 30.29 -2.04 3.77
CA CYS A 20 29.01 -1.39 3.49
C CYS A 20 27.91 -2.24 4.13
N ALA A 21 27.65 -2.03 5.42
CA ALA A 21 26.38 -2.42 6.03
C ALA A 21 25.32 -1.52 5.39
N SER A 22 24.78 -1.93 4.24
CA SER A 22 23.49 -1.40 3.80
C SER A 22 22.53 -1.68 4.93
N THR A 23 22.15 -0.63 5.67
CA THR A 23 21.01 -0.65 6.57
C THR A 23 19.79 -0.95 5.70
N ILE A 24 19.48 -2.23 5.53
CA ILE A 24 18.17 -2.66 5.04
C ILE A 24 17.21 -2.06 6.05
N PRO A 25 16.37 -1.08 5.66
CA PRO A 25 15.40 -0.53 6.58
C PRO A 25 14.56 -1.69 7.13
N PRO A 26 14.27 -1.72 8.44
CA PRO A 26 13.53 -2.82 9.04
C PRO A 26 12.23 -3.00 8.27
N GLN A 27 12.07 -4.16 7.63
CA GLN A 27 10.85 -4.48 6.92
C GLN A 27 9.73 -4.51 7.96
N ARG A 28 8.79 -3.58 7.85
CA ARG A 28 7.58 -3.60 8.68
C ARG A 28 6.92 -4.98 8.50
N PRO A 29 6.49 -5.63 9.59
CA PRO A 29 5.73 -6.87 9.48
C PRO A 29 4.56 -6.67 8.52
N LEU A 30 4.41 -7.59 7.57
CA LEU A 30 3.25 -7.58 6.67
C LEU A 30 1.98 -7.71 7.52
N PRO A 31 0.90 -6.99 7.16
CA PRO A 31 -0.37 -7.13 7.86
C PRO A 31 -0.89 -8.55 7.64
N PRO A 32 -1.73 -9.09 8.54
CA PRO A 32 -2.26 -10.44 8.39
C PRO A 32 -3.11 -10.55 7.12
N ALA A 33 -3.28 -11.78 6.62
CA ALA A 33 -4.25 -12.03 5.56
C ALA A 33 -5.66 -11.60 6.02
N PRO A 34 -6.49 -11.04 5.11
CA PRO A 34 -6.24 -10.86 3.68
C PRO A 34 -5.49 -9.56 3.32
N TYR A 35 -5.21 -8.69 4.28
CA TYR A 35 -4.61 -7.37 4.06
C TYR A 35 -3.18 -7.41 3.53
N ALA A 36 -2.42 -8.47 3.84
CA ALA A 36 -1.09 -8.71 3.26
C ALA A 36 -1.05 -8.58 1.73
N TYR A 37 -2.17 -8.93 1.09
CA TYR A 37 -2.30 -8.99 -0.36
C TYR A 37 -3.07 -7.79 -0.93
N LEU A 38 -3.49 -6.83 -0.10
CA LEU A 38 -4.22 -5.64 -0.54
C LEU A 38 -3.28 -4.44 -0.66
N SER A 39 -3.25 -3.84 -1.84
CA SER A 39 -2.46 -2.63 -2.09
C SER A 39 -3.21 -1.62 -2.95
N LEU A 40 -2.86 -0.35 -2.79
CA LEU A 40 -3.20 0.71 -3.73
C LEU A 40 -2.01 0.94 -4.63
N ALA A 41 -2.21 0.87 -5.94
CA ALA A 41 -1.17 1.07 -6.94
C ALA A 41 -1.65 2.04 -8.02
N ALA A 42 -0.73 2.42 -8.92
CA ALA A 42 -1.03 3.30 -10.06
C ALA A 42 -1.74 4.60 -9.67
N CYS A 43 -1.39 5.16 -8.51
CA CYS A 43 -1.99 6.37 -7.97
C CYS A 43 -1.69 7.59 -8.85
N ARG A 44 -2.73 8.34 -9.20
CA ARG A 44 -2.66 9.56 -10.02
C ARG A 44 -3.24 10.73 -9.25
N HIS A 45 -2.48 11.81 -9.20
CA HIS A 45 -2.94 13.07 -8.63
C HIS A 45 -3.74 13.85 -9.69
N HIS A 46 -4.95 14.24 -9.32
CA HIS A 46 -5.82 15.10 -10.10
C HIS A 46 -5.95 16.44 -9.38
N GLY A 47 -5.22 17.45 -9.85
CA GLY A 47 -5.12 18.72 -9.13
C GLY A 47 -4.43 18.56 -7.77
N ALA A 48 -4.80 19.40 -6.80
CA ALA A 48 -4.12 19.46 -5.50
C ALA A 48 -4.69 18.51 -4.42
N THR A 49 -5.91 18.00 -4.59
CA THR A 49 -6.68 17.40 -3.48
C THR A 49 -7.26 16.02 -3.78
N ILE A 50 -7.20 15.59 -5.04
CA ILE A 50 -7.78 14.33 -5.47
C ILE A 50 -6.65 13.38 -5.86
N VAL A 51 -6.69 12.18 -5.29
CA VAL A 51 -5.85 11.07 -5.74
C VAL A 51 -6.76 9.91 -6.11
N ASP A 52 -6.53 9.38 -7.31
CA ASP A 52 -7.19 8.18 -7.80
C ASP A 52 -6.17 7.04 -7.84
N CYS A 53 -6.45 5.95 -7.15
CA CYS A 53 -5.59 4.77 -7.07
C CYS A 53 -6.35 3.53 -7.55
N GLN A 54 -5.62 2.58 -8.10
CA GLN A 54 -6.13 1.24 -8.38
C GLN A 54 -5.98 0.37 -7.13
N LEU A 55 -7.10 -0.08 -6.56
CA LEU A 55 -7.10 -1.12 -5.53
C LEU A 55 -6.82 -2.48 -6.18
N GLU A 56 -5.84 -3.21 -5.64
CA GLU A 56 -5.37 -4.51 -6.13
C GLU A 56 -5.34 -5.55 -5.02
N TYR A 57 -5.63 -6.80 -5.37
CA TYR A 57 -5.46 -7.97 -4.52
C TYR A 57 -4.50 -8.98 -5.14
N GLY A 58 -3.45 -9.36 -4.43
CA GLY A 58 -2.49 -10.37 -4.85
C GLY A 58 -1.06 -10.08 -4.41
N THR A 59 -0.12 -10.72 -5.08
CA THR A 59 1.33 -10.58 -4.83
C THR A 59 1.99 -9.77 -5.93
N ASP A 60 3.31 -9.60 -5.90
CA ASP A 60 4.01 -8.94 -7.00
C ASP A 60 3.99 -9.74 -8.32
N PHE A 61 3.70 -11.05 -8.26
CA PHE A 61 3.65 -11.93 -9.43
C PHE A 61 2.27 -12.00 -10.07
N VAL A 62 1.20 -11.97 -9.26
CA VAL A 62 -0.19 -12.04 -9.74
C VAL A 62 -1.01 -11.03 -8.97
N ARG A 63 -1.66 -10.11 -9.71
CA ARG A 63 -2.52 -9.06 -9.15
C ARG A 63 -3.87 -9.02 -9.84
N HIS A 64 -4.91 -8.92 -9.04
CA HIS A 64 -6.28 -8.72 -9.50
C HIS A 64 -6.73 -7.31 -9.19
N ARG A 65 -7.18 -6.59 -10.22
CA ARG A 65 -7.72 -5.24 -10.08
C ARG A 65 -9.10 -5.32 -9.43
N LEU A 66 -9.21 -4.79 -8.21
CA LEU A 66 -10.48 -4.66 -7.52
C LEU A 66 -11.23 -3.40 -7.94
N GLY A 67 -10.58 -2.34 -8.41
CA GLY A 67 -11.24 -1.15 -8.98
C GLY A 67 -10.56 0.13 -8.54
N SER A 68 -10.98 1.26 -9.11
CA SER A 68 -10.49 2.57 -8.71
C SER A 68 -11.05 2.96 -7.34
N VAL A 69 -10.22 3.66 -6.57
CA VAL A 69 -10.58 4.27 -5.29
C VAL A 69 -10.05 5.70 -5.29
N GLN A 70 -10.96 6.61 -5.00
CA GLN A 70 -10.64 8.03 -4.98
C GLN A 70 -10.65 8.52 -3.53
N GLN A 71 -9.61 9.24 -3.15
CA GLN A 71 -9.57 9.95 -1.89
C GLN A 71 -9.59 11.45 -2.15
N ILE A 72 -10.44 12.15 -1.40
CA ILE A 72 -10.55 13.60 -1.37
C ILE A 72 -10.04 14.01 0.02
N GLY A 73 -8.85 14.61 0.11
CA GLY A 73 -8.25 14.91 1.41
C GLY A 73 -6.93 15.65 1.34
N ARG A 74 -6.52 16.25 2.47
CA ARG A 74 -5.24 16.96 2.59
C ARG A 74 -4.10 15.94 2.63
N GLU A 75 -3.16 16.14 1.71
CA GLU A 75 -1.79 15.59 1.69
C GLU A 75 -1.70 14.09 1.97
N TYR A 76 -1.67 13.29 0.90
CA TYR A 76 -0.80 12.11 0.96
C TYR A 76 0.60 12.60 1.32
N ALA A 77 1.34 11.83 2.13
CA ALA A 77 2.76 12.08 2.32
C ALA A 77 3.40 12.31 0.95
N SER A 78 3.85 13.55 0.71
CA SER A 78 4.41 14.05 -0.55
C SER A 78 5.77 13.41 -0.81
N GLY A 79 5.79 12.09 -0.94
CA GLY A 79 6.95 11.28 -1.26
C GLY A 79 6.61 10.33 -2.40
N ASP A 80 7.63 9.87 -3.11
CA ASP A 80 7.62 8.97 -4.28
C ASP A 80 6.93 7.59 -4.08
N ASP A 81 6.13 7.43 -3.02
CA ASP A 81 5.28 6.28 -2.77
C ASP A 81 4.04 6.34 -3.68
N HIS A 82 4.23 5.98 -4.94
CA HIS A 82 3.15 5.67 -5.91
C HIS A 82 2.37 4.39 -5.56
N ARG A 83 2.63 3.81 -4.39
CA ARG A 83 2.04 2.57 -3.92
C ARG A 83 1.85 2.60 -2.40
N TYR A 84 0.67 2.18 -1.97
CA TYR A 84 0.31 2.06 -0.56
C TYR A 84 -0.07 0.63 -0.24
N GLN A 85 0.21 0.21 0.99
CA GLN A 85 -0.24 -1.06 1.54
C GLN A 85 -1.45 -0.82 2.44
N VAL A 86 -2.44 -1.71 2.36
CA VAL A 86 -3.61 -1.67 3.24
C VAL A 86 -3.29 -2.41 4.54
N SER A 87 -3.49 -1.78 5.69
CA SER A 87 -3.30 -2.41 7.01
C SER A 87 -4.58 -3.05 7.54
N SER A 88 -5.71 -2.39 7.36
CA SER A 88 -7.01 -2.80 7.89
C SER A 88 -8.14 -2.21 7.05
N CYS A 89 -9.33 -2.81 7.12
CA CYS A 89 -10.55 -2.23 6.54
C CYS A 89 -11.74 -2.45 7.47
N PHE A 90 -12.57 -1.43 7.64
CA PHE A 90 -13.76 -1.47 8.47
C PHE A 90 -15.01 -1.14 7.65
N PRO A 91 -16.16 -1.81 7.91
CA PRO A 91 -17.42 -1.45 7.26
C PRO A 91 -17.77 0.01 7.55
N ALA A 92 -18.09 0.75 6.48
CA ALA A 92 -18.56 2.13 6.58
C ALA A 92 -20.09 2.17 6.45
N PRO A 93 -20.75 3.24 6.93
CA PRO A 93 -22.18 3.42 6.74
C PRO A 93 -22.58 3.28 5.26
N ARG A 94 -23.68 2.54 5.04
CA ARG A 94 -24.23 2.24 3.71
C ARG A 94 -25.70 2.61 3.66
N ILE A 95 -26.12 3.23 2.56
CA ILE A 95 -27.53 3.58 2.33
C ILE A 95 -28.31 2.32 1.93
N GLN A 96 -27.74 1.50 1.05
CA GLN A 96 -28.29 0.21 0.66
C GLN A 96 -27.49 -0.90 1.34
N LYS A 97 -28.18 -1.86 1.95
CA LYS A 97 -27.54 -2.94 2.71
C LYS A 97 -26.65 -3.80 1.82
N GLU A 98 -27.05 -3.94 0.56
CA GLU A 98 -26.45 -4.74 -0.49
C GLU A 98 -25.23 -4.07 -1.12
N LEU A 99 -24.99 -2.78 -0.86
CA LEU A 99 -23.86 -2.03 -1.40
C LEU A 99 -22.85 -1.76 -0.28
N PRO A 100 -21.81 -2.61 -0.15
CA PRO A 100 -20.84 -2.45 0.92
C PRO A 100 -20.00 -1.18 0.68
N ASN A 101 -19.62 -0.55 1.78
CA ASN A 101 -18.62 0.50 1.81
C ASN A 101 -17.58 0.10 2.86
N TYR A 102 -16.31 0.37 2.59
CA TYR A 102 -15.23 0.14 3.54
C TYR A 102 -14.36 1.38 3.69
N VAL A 103 -13.95 1.69 4.91
CA VAL A 103 -12.82 2.60 5.16
C VAL A 103 -11.60 1.72 5.41
N CYS A 104 -10.59 1.86 4.56
CA CYS A 104 -9.36 1.09 4.65
C CYS A 104 -8.19 1.99 5.05
N GLU A 105 -7.48 1.62 6.11
CA GLU A 105 -6.27 2.29 6.53
C GLU A 105 -5.10 1.90 5.63
N ILE A 106 -4.25 2.89 5.32
CA ILE A 106 -3.16 2.75 4.37
C ILE A 106 -1.87 3.35 4.89
N TYR A 107 -0.76 2.76 4.45
CA TYR A 107 0.57 3.28 4.71
C TYR A 107 1.44 3.20 3.45
N GLY A 108 2.44 4.06 3.34
CA GLY A 108 3.38 4.07 2.21
C GLY A 108 4.12 2.73 2.12
N ALA A 109 4.07 2.08 0.95
CA ALA A 109 4.59 0.71 0.82
C ALA A 109 6.11 0.64 1.02
N ARG A 110 6.86 1.71 0.69
CA ARG A 110 8.30 1.77 0.95
C ARG A 110 8.64 2.50 2.24
N SER A 111 7.97 3.62 2.50
CA SER A 111 8.28 4.46 3.67
C SER A 111 7.74 3.87 4.99
N GLY A 112 6.70 3.05 4.95
CA GLY A 112 5.97 2.60 6.14
C GLY A 112 5.19 3.72 6.83
N ALA A 113 5.21 4.93 6.29
CA ALA A 113 4.55 6.10 6.88
C ALA A 113 3.03 5.96 6.79
N ASP A 114 2.34 6.36 7.85
CA ASP A 114 0.88 6.44 7.81
C ASP A 114 0.43 7.38 6.68
N ALA A 115 -0.46 6.87 5.83
CA ALA A 115 -1.03 7.58 4.69
C ALA A 115 -2.55 7.82 4.87
N GLY A 116 -3.08 7.58 6.07
CA GLY A 116 -4.46 7.82 6.41
C GLY A 116 -5.37 6.68 5.97
N SER A 117 -6.55 7.03 5.44
CA SER A 117 -7.54 6.03 5.04
C SER A 117 -8.26 6.38 3.74
N VAL A 118 -8.58 5.34 2.96
CA VAL A 118 -9.33 5.43 1.71
C VAL A 118 -10.73 4.85 1.87
N LEU A 119 -11.71 5.50 1.24
CA LEU A 119 -13.09 5.04 1.21
C LEU A 119 -13.33 4.19 -0.05
N VAL A 120 -13.50 2.89 0.12
CA VAL A 120 -13.78 1.93 -0.95
C VAL A 120 -15.30 1.78 -1.08
N LYS A 121 -15.82 2.03 -2.29
CA LYS A 121 -17.26 1.97 -2.61
C LYS A 121 -17.52 1.21 -3.91
N GLY A 122 -18.80 1.01 -4.22
CA GLY A 122 -19.27 0.51 -5.51
C GLY A 122 -18.72 -0.87 -5.87
N GLY A 123 -18.40 -1.09 -7.14
CA GLY A 123 -17.90 -2.40 -7.62
C GLY A 123 -16.60 -2.86 -6.95
N ALA A 124 -15.74 -1.92 -6.52
CA ALA A 124 -14.53 -2.26 -5.78
C ALA A 124 -14.84 -2.82 -4.40
N ALA A 125 -15.77 -2.20 -3.68
CA ALA A 125 -16.21 -2.68 -2.38
C ALA A 125 -16.92 -4.05 -2.48
N VAL A 126 -17.67 -4.28 -3.55
CA VAL A 126 -18.33 -5.58 -3.82
C VAL A 126 -17.33 -6.70 -4.11
N ARG A 127 -16.21 -6.39 -4.78
CA ARG A 127 -15.14 -7.39 -4.98
C ARG A 127 -14.33 -7.60 -3.70
N LEU A 128 -14.10 -6.53 -2.94
CA LEU A 128 -13.41 -6.58 -1.66
C LEU A 128 -14.19 -7.39 -0.61
N SER A 129 -15.51 -7.22 -0.53
CA SER A 129 -16.36 -7.96 0.40
C SER A 129 -16.32 -9.48 0.18
N LYS A 130 -16.20 -9.92 -1.08
CA LYS A 130 -16.01 -11.33 -1.43
C LYS A 130 -14.69 -11.88 -0.90
N ILE A 131 -13.61 -11.08 -0.91
CA ILE A 131 -12.32 -11.45 -0.32
C ILE A 131 -12.42 -11.56 1.21
N PHE A 132 -13.20 -10.68 1.84
CA PHE A 132 -13.48 -10.74 3.27
C PHE A 132 -14.47 -11.85 3.67
N GLY A 133 -15.00 -12.60 2.70
CA GLY A 133 -15.93 -13.71 2.96
C GLY A 133 -17.32 -13.25 3.41
N ASP A 134 -17.71 -12.01 3.09
CA ASP A 134 -19.05 -11.47 3.38
C ASP A 134 -20.12 -12.35 2.71
N GLN A 135 -20.86 -13.10 3.54
CA GLN A 135 -21.86 -14.05 3.07
C GLN A 135 -23.04 -13.39 2.37
N GLU A 136 -23.40 -12.15 2.75
CA GLU A 136 -24.47 -11.42 2.07
C GLU A 136 -24.03 -11.12 0.63
N GLN A 137 -22.79 -10.68 0.44
CA GLN A 137 -22.23 -10.31 -0.87
C GLN A 137 -21.89 -11.50 -1.76
N VAL A 138 -21.44 -12.61 -1.18
CA VAL A 138 -21.19 -13.85 -1.92
C VAL A 138 -22.49 -14.45 -2.47
N ARG A 139 -23.58 -14.35 -1.70
CA ARG A 139 -24.90 -14.86 -2.10
C ARG A 139 -25.69 -13.86 -2.94
N TYR A 140 -25.33 -12.59 -2.90
CA TYR A 140 -26.02 -11.54 -3.63
C TYR A 140 -25.93 -11.77 -5.14
N ARG A 141 -27.08 -12.08 -5.76
CA ARG A 141 -27.23 -12.00 -7.21
C ARG A 141 -27.54 -10.56 -7.56
N TRP A 142 -26.63 -9.94 -8.32
CA TRP A 142 -26.87 -8.64 -8.92
C TRP A 142 -28.09 -8.74 -9.83
N THR A 143 -29.21 -8.17 -9.39
CA THR A 143 -30.30 -7.82 -10.28
C THR A 143 -29.93 -6.49 -10.91
N ALA A 144 -30.00 -6.38 -12.23
CA ALA A 144 -29.81 -5.10 -12.90
C ALA A 144 -30.76 -4.06 -12.28
N ASP A 145 -30.23 -2.87 -11.99
CA ASP A 145 -31.06 -1.78 -11.51
C ASP A 145 -32.22 -1.57 -12.50
N ARG A 146 -33.45 -1.41 -12.01
CA ARG A 146 -34.61 -1.16 -12.88
C ARG A 146 -34.47 0.18 -13.63
N TRP A 147 -33.62 1.07 -13.13
CA TRP A 147 -33.25 2.34 -13.79
C TRP A 147 -31.93 2.28 -14.56
N SER A 148 -31.27 1.12 -14.63
CA SER A 148 -30.12 0.90 -15.51
C SER A 148 -30.55 1.04 -16.96
N ARG A 149 -30.20 2.17 -17.59
CA ARG A 149 -30.34 2.39 -19.03
C ARG A 149 -29.31 1.64 -19.87
N VAL A 150 -28.51 0.75 -19.26
CA VAL A 150 -27.57 -0.11 -19.98
C VAL A 150 -28.35 -1.29 -20.54
N GLY A 151 -29.04 -1.07 -21.66
CA GLY A 151 -29.90 -2.07 -22.28
C GLY A 151 -30.89 -1.54 -23.32
N ASP A 152 -30.63 -0.37 -23.92
CA ASP A 152 -31.28 0.07 -25.16
C ASP A 152 -30.23 0.14 -26.28
#